data_AF-A0A835AX47-F1
#
_entry.id   AF-A0A835AX47-F1
#
_cell.length_a   1.000
_cell.length_b   1.000
_cell.length_c   1.000
_cell.angle_alpha   90.00
_cell.angle_beta   90.00
_cell.angle_gamma   90.00
#
_symmetry.space_group_name_H-M   'P 1'
#
loop_
_entity.id
_entity.type
_entity.pdbx_description
1 polymer ?
#
loop_
_entity_poly.entity_id
_entity_poly.type
_entity_poly.pdbx_seq_one_letter_code
_entity_poly.pdbx_strand_id
1 'polypeptide(L)' 'MITTLLGTPLNAIKSLVQLVFWETWKERNARVFGHHSVPAETTVANIKDEVVAWMKA' A
#
# COMPACT_ATOMS: atom_id res chain seq x y z
N MET A 1 1.62 0.31 26.03
CA MET A 1 0.15 0.21 25.86
C MET A 1 -0.12 0.08 24.37
N ILE A 2 -0.64 -1.06 23.90
CA ILE A 2 -1.00 -1.23 22.48
C ILE A 2 -2.35 -0.52 22.28
N THR A 3 -2.35 0.59 21.56
CA THR A 3 -3.58 1.27 21.18
C THR A 3 -4.24 0.47 20.06
N THR A 4 -5.43 -0.07 20.31
CA THR A 4 -6.23 -0.80 19.33
C THR A 4 -7.39 0.07 18.85
N LEU A 5 -7.58 0.16 17.54
CA LEU A 5 -8.80 0.69 16.95
C LEU A 5 -9.59 -0.49 16.39
N LEU A 6 -10.83 -0.69 16.85
CA LEU A 6 -11.69 -1.79 16.38
C LEU A 6 -11.02 -3.18 16.45
N GLY A 7 -10.30 -3.45 17.54
CA GLY A 7 -9.57 -4.71 17.73
C GLY A 7 -8.29 -4.88 16.90
N THR A 8 -7.97 -3.92 16.02
CA THR A 8 -6.74 -3.95 15.22
C THR A 8 -5.65 -3.07 15.87
N PRO A 9 -4.40 -3.55 15.98
CA PRO A 9 -3.29 -2.72 16.45
C PRO A 9 -3.11 -1.49 15.56
N LEU A 10 -3.11 -0.29 16.14
CA LEU A 10 -3.00 0.96 15.37
C LEU A 10 -1.72 1.02 14.53
N ASN A 11 -0.64 0.39 14.99
CA ASN A 11 0.61 0.31 14.24
C ASN A 11 0.45 -0.47 12.93
N ALA A 12 -0.35 -1.54 12.91
CA ALA A 12 -0.64 -2.29 11.68
C ALA A 12 -1.43 -1.43 10.69
N ILE A 13 -2.40 -0.65 11.18
CA ILE A 13 -3.16 0.30 10.35
C ILE A 13 -2.23 1.36 9.76
N LYS A 14 -1.34 1.95 10.57
CA LYS A 14 -0.36 2.94 10.11
C LYS A 14 0.55 2.38 9.02
N SER A 15 1.06 1.16 9.19
CA SER A 15 1.88 0.48 8.18
C SER A 15 1.11 0.24 6.88
N LEU A 16 -0.14 -0.21 6.94
CA LEU A 16 -0.99 -0.38 5.75
C LEU A 16 -1.24 0.95 5.03
N VAL A 17 -1.54 2.02 5.77
CA VAL A 17 -1.73 3.35 5.21
C VAL A 17 -0.48 3.83 4.48
N GLN A 18 0.70 3.64 5.08
CA GLN A 18 1.98 3.97 4.44
C GLN A 18 2.19 3.21 3.14
N LEU A 19 1.85 1.92 3.11
CA LEU A 19 1.98 1.07 1.92
C LEU A 19 1.00 1.49 0.80
N VAL A 20 -0.23 1.85 1.14
CA VAL A 20 -1.20 2.41 0.18
C VAL A 20 -0.69 3.72 -0.43
N PHE A 21 -0.15 4.63 0.39
CA PHE A 21 0.44 5.88 -0.09
C PHE A 21 1.65 5.62 -1.00
N TRP A 22 2.50 4.66 -0.62
CA TRP A 22 3.67 4.26 -1.40
C TRP A 22 3.30 3.73 -2.80
N GLU A 23 2.37 2.77 -2.88
CA GLU A 23 1.93 2.21 -4.17
C GLU A 23 1.24 3.26 -5.05
N THR A 24 0.43 4.13 -4.44
CA THR A 24 -0.21 5.23 -5.16
C THR A 24 0.82 6.23 -5.71
N TRP A 25 1.87 6.50 -4.93
CA TRP A 25 2.96 7.36 -5.38
C TRP A 25 3.74 6.74 -6.54
N LYS A 26 4.08 5.44 -6.46
CA LYS A 26 4.75 4.70 -7.56
C LYS A 26 3.92 4.73 -8.85
N GLU A 27 2.61 4.51 -8.75
CA GLU A 27 1.69 4.60 -9.89
C GLU A 27 1.75 5.99 -10.53
N ARG A 28 1.57 7.05 -9.74
CA ARG A 28 1.63 8.42 -10.26
C ARG A 28 2.98 8.75 -10.89
N ASN A 29 4.07 8.25 -10.31
CA ASN A 29 5.40 8.44 -10.85
C ASN A 29 5.56 7.74 -12.21
N ALA A 30 5.13 6.48 -12.33
CA ALA A 30 5.11 5.75 -13.60
C ALA A 30 4.25 6.45 -14.66
N ARG A 31 3.11 7.02 -14.25
CA ARG A 31 2.22 7.77 -15.14
C ARG A 31 2.84 9.04 -15.68
N VAL A 32 3.50 9.82 -14.82
CA VAL A 32 4.08 11.12 -15.17
C VAL A 32 5.38 10.97 -15.93
N PHE A 33 6.30 10.14 -15.43
CA PHE A 33 7.66 10.04 -15.96
C PHE A 33 7.83 8.89 -16.96
N GLY A 34 7.01 7.85 -16.87
CA GLY A 34 7.01 6.71 -17.80
C GLY A 34 5.89 6.75 -18.83
N HIS A 35 5.01 7.76 -18.80
CA HIS A 35 3.78 7.83 -19.61
C HIS A 35 2.92 6.56 -19.55
N HIS A 36 3.05 5.80 -18.45
CA HIS A 36 2.42 4.49 -18.30
C HIS A 36 1.42 4.53 -17.15
N SER A 37 0.13 4.48 -17.50
CA SER A 37 -0.96 4.44 -16.54
C SER A 37 -1.54 3.04 -16.43
N VAL A 38 -1.82 2.61 -15.21
CA VAL A 38 -2.56 1.37 -14.95
C VAL A 38 -3.94 1.68 -14.33
N PRO A 39 -4.91 0.77 -14.50
CA PRO A 39 -6.18 0.82 -13.79
C PRO A 39 -5.98 0.80 -12.27
N ALA A 40 -6.93 1.39 -11.52
CA ALA A 40 -6.86 1.44 -10.06
C ALA A 40 -6.85 0.04 -9.43
N GLU A 41 -7.53 -0.92 -10.06
CA GLU A 41 -7.58 -2.32 -9.68
C GLU A 41 -6.19 -2.96 -9.70
N THR A 42 -5.35 -2.59 -10.66
CA THR A 42 -3.95 -3.05 -10.75
C THR A 42 -3.13 -2.49 -9.59
N THR A 43 -3.30 -1.21 -9.24
CA THR A 43 -2.63 -0.62 -8.06
C THR A 43 -3.07 -1.30 -6.77
N VAL A 44 -4.35 -1.64 -6.64
CA VAL A 44 -4.87 -2.40 -5.48
C VAL A 44 -4.30 -3.82 -5.43
N ALA A 45 -4.13 -4.49 -6.57
CA ALA A 45 -3.46 -5.78 -6.64
C ALA A 45 -1.99 -5.67 -6.15
N ASN A 46 -1.25 -4.67 -6.64
CA ASN A 46 0.13 -4.42 -6.23
C ASN A 46 0.25 -4.16 -4.71
N ILE A 47 -0.69 -3.42 -4.11
CA ILE A 47 -0.77 -3.22 -2.66
C ILE A 47 -0.87 -4.56 -1.92
N LYS A 48 -1.74 -5.46 -2.39
CA LYS A 48 -1.92 -6.78 -1.75
C LYS A 48 -0.67 -7.64 -1.89
N ASP A 49 -0.04 -7.63 -3.06
CA ASP A 49 1.19 -8.39 -3.30
C ASP A 49 2.34 -7.89 -2.42
N GLU A 50 2.49 -6.58 -2.27
CA GLU A 50 3.50 -5.96 -1.39
C GLU A 50 3.24 -6.30 0.09
N VAL A 51 1.98 -6.30 0.54
CA VAL A 51 1.63 -6.76 1.91
C VAL A 51 2.05 -8.22 2.10
N VAL A 52 1.75 -9.10 1.14
CA VAL A 52 2.14 -10.51 1.23
C VAL A 52 3.66 -10.66 1.23
N ALA A 53 4.39 -9.84 0.48
CA ALA A 53 5.85 -9.82 0.50
C ALA A 53 6.40 -9.41 1.88
N TRP A 54 5.85 -8.37 2.50
CA TRP A 54 6.27 -7.91 3.82
C TRP A 54 5.94 -8.92 4.93
N MET A 55 4.86 -9.68 4.80
CA MET A 55 4.52 -10.76 5.73
C MET A 55 5.48 -11.95 5.64
N LYS A 56 6.16 -12.13 4.51
CA LYS A 56 7.11 -13.23 4.27
C LYS A 56 8.56 -12.89 4.63
N ALA A 57 8.88 -11.60 4.78
CA ALA A 57 10.20 -11.10 5.16
C ALA A 57 10.42 -11.18 6.67
#